data_AF-A0A2D5AFH2-F1
#
_entry.id   AF-A0A2D5AFH2-F1
#
_cell.length_a   1.000
_cell.length_b   1.000
_cell.length_c   1.000
_cell.angle_alpha   90.00
_cell.angle_beta   90.00
_cell.angle_gamma   90.00
#
_symmetry.space_group_name_H-M   'P 1'
#
loop_
_entity.id
_entity.type
_entity.pdbx_description
1 polymer ?
#
loop_
_entity_poly.entity_id
_entity_poly.type
_entity_poly.pdbx_seq_one_letter_code
_entity_poly.pdbx_strand_id
1 'polypeptide(L)'
;MEYLSIFVKGIFIENMIFAYFLGMCSYLAVSKTVKTANGLGLAVIFVLGITVPINYLLENYVLKEGALAWLNPEYANVDLSFLSFIMFIAVIASMV
;
A
#
# COMPACT_ATOMS: atom_id res chain seq x y z
N MET A 1 -37.68 -3.13 -4.72
CA MET A 1 -36.64 -3.24 -3.67
C MET A 1 -35.33 -3.81 -4.21
N GLU A 2 -35.37 -4.86 -5.04
CA GLU A 2 -34.17 -5.47 -5.63
C GLU A 2 -33.38 -4.55 -6.58
N TYR A 3 -34.04 -3.80 -7.46
CA TYR A 3 -33.36 -2.84 -8.33
C TYR A 3 -32.73 -1.66 -7.57
N LEU A 4 -33.33 -1.27 -6.44
CA LEU A 4 -32.85 -0.18 -5.60
C LEU A 4 -31.63 -0.62 -4.77
N SER A 5 -31.62 -1.87 -4.30
CA SER A 5 -30.45 -2.44 -3.62
C SER A 5 -29.29 -2.69 -4.58
N ILE A 6 -29.54 -3.18 -5.81
CA ILE A 6 -28.50 -3.31 -6.85
C ILE A 6 -27.94 -1.94 -7.23
N PHE A 7 -28.79 -0.92 -7.36
CA PHE A 7 -28.36 0.45 -7.66
C PHE A 7 -27.46 1.04 -6.57
N VAL A 8 -27.84 0.91 -5.29
CA VAL A 8 -27.03 1.39 -4.15
C VAL A 8 -25.73 0.59 -4.00
N LYS A 9 -25.80 -0.74 -4.15
CA LYS A 9 -24.63 -1.62 -4.09
C LYS A 9 -23.65 -1.33 -5.22
N GLY A 10 -24.15 -1.09 -6.43
CA GLY A 10 -23.33 -0.73 -7.60
C GLY A 10 -22.58 0.60 -7.43
N ILE A 11 -23.23 1.63 -6.88
CA ILE A 11 -22.61 2.97 -6.75
C ILE A 11 -21.64 3.06 -5.57
N PHE A 12 -21.93 2.44 -4.43
CA PHE A 12 -21.17 2.65 -3.18
C PHE A 12 -20.31 1.47 -2.75
N ILE A 13 -20.72 0.24 -3.04
CA ILE A 13 -20.04 -0.97 -2.55
C ILE A 13 -19.14 -1.56 -3.63
N GLU A 14 -19.62 -1.62 -4.86
CA GLU A 14 -18.88 -2.22 -5.99
C GLU A 14 -18.10 -1.20 -6.81
N ASN A 15 -18.32 0.10 -6.58
CA ASN A 15 -17.53 1.14 -7.23
C ASN A 15 -16.22 1.37 -6.48
N MET A 16 -15.15 0.72 -6.95
CA MET A 16 -13.78 0.88 -6.44
C MET A 16 -13.36 2.35 -6.29
N ILE A 17 -13.86 3.24 -7.16
CA ILE A 17 -13.48 4.66 -7.12
C ILE A 17 -14.05 5.36 -5.88
N PHE A 18 -15.30 5.11 -5.50
CA PHE A 18 -15.89 5.75 -4.31
C PHE A 18 -15.41 5.12 -3.00
N ALA A 19 -15.22 3.80 -2.97
CA ALA A 19 -14.78 3.09 -1.77
C ALA A 19 -13.30 3.36 -1.41
N TYR A 20 -12.41 3.44 -2.40
CA TYR A 20 -10.97 3.60 -2.15
C TYR A 20 -10.47 5.05 -2.18
N PHE A 21 -11.08 5.96 -2.96
CA PHE A 21 -10.53 7.32 -3.13
C PHE A 21 -11.01 8.34 -2.09
N LEU A 22 -12.16 8.14 -1.42
CA LEU A 22 -12.60 9.04 -0.33
C LEU A 22 -11.73 8.90 0.93
N GLY A 23 -10.99 7.79 1.08
CA GLY A 23 -10.11 7.54 2.21
C GLY A 23 -8.68 8.10 2.06
N MET A 24 -8.33 8.65 0.89
CA MET A 24 -6.97 9.11 0.63
C MET A 24 -6.85 10.64 0.81
N CYS A 25 -6.07 11.05 1.80
CA CYS A 25 -5.82 12.47 2.14
C CYS A 25 -5.29 13.28 0.93
N SER A 26 -4.44 12.65 0.12
CA SER A 26 -3.81 13.27 -1.06
C SER A 26 -4.79 13.51 -2.22
N TYR A 27 -5.79 12.65 -2.39
CA TYR A 27 -6.79 12.79 -3.45
C TYR A 27 -7.71 13.98 -3.19
N LEU A 28 -8.18 14.15 -1.96
CA LEU A 28 -9.04 15.29 -1.56
C LEU A 28 -8.33 16.64 -1.79
N ALA A 29 -7.03 16.72 -1.50
CA ALA A 29 -6.25 17.94 -1.66
C ALA A 29 -5.99 18.33 -3.13
N VAL A 30 -5.81 17.34 -4.02
CA VAL A 30 -5.30 17.58 -5.39
C VAL A 30 -6.37 17.45 -6.48
N SER A 31 -7.61 17.08 -6.12
CA SER A 31 -8.75 16.86 -7.03
C SER A 31 -9.20 18.07 -7.88
N LYS A 32 -8.82 19.31 -7.52
CA LYS A 32 -9.34 20.52 -8.18
C LYS A 32 -8.76 20.83 -9.56
N THR A 33 -7.53 20.40 -9.84
CA THR A 33 -6.85 20.73 -11.12
C THR A 33 -6.12 19.53 -11.70
N VAL A 34 -6.40 19.22 -12.97
CA VAL A 34 -5.79 18.07 -13.68
C VAL A 34 -4.26 18.19 -13.76
N LYS A 35 -3.74 19.41 -13.90
CA LYS A 35 -2.29 19.65 -14.01
C LYS A 35 -1.53 19.25 -12.73
N THR A 36 -2.07 19.54 -11.55
CA THR A 36 -1.47 19.11 -10.26
C THR A 36 -1.71 17.63 -9.98
N ALA A 37 -2.89 17.11 -10.35
CA ALA A 37 -3.21 15.68 -10.20
C ALA A 37 -2.24 14.80 -11.01
N ASN A 38 -1.89 15.21 -12.22
CA ASN A 38 -0.95 14.46 -13.07
C ASN A 38 0.48 14.47 -12.48
N GLY A 39 0.92 15.61 -11.94
CA GLY A 39 2.23 15.72 -11.28
C GLY A 39 2.33 14.86 -10.02
N LEU A 40 1.29 14.89 -9.17
CA LEU A 40 1.22 14.05 -7.97
C LEU A 40 1.16 12.55 -8.33
N GLY A 41 0.35 12.19 -9.34
CA GLY A 41 0.23 10.80 -9.81
C GLY A 41 1.56 10.23 -10.30
N LEU A 42 2.32 11.00 -11.08
CA LEU A 42 3.66 10.59 -11.53
C LEU A 42 4.64 10.40 -10.36
N ALA A 43 4.63 11.31 -9.38
CA ALA A 43 5.47 11.19 -8.19
C ALA A 43 5.15 9.91 -7.40
N VAL A 44 3.86 9.62 -7.20
CA VAL A 44 3.42 8.41 -6.48
C VAL A 44 3.78 7.12 -7.24
N ILE A 45 3.62 7.10 -8.57
CA ILE A 45 4.03 5.94 -9.39
C ILE A 45 5.54 5.69 -9.28
N PHE A 46 6.35 6.75 -9.28
CA PHE A 46 7.79 6.63 -9.12
C PHE A 46 8.16 6.05 -7.74
N VAL A 47 7.58 6.57 -6.66
CA VAL A 47 7.83 6.08 -5.30
C VAL A 47 7.38 4.61 -5.16
N LEU A 48 6.19 4.26 -5.65
CA LEU A 48 5.70 2.87 -5.66
C LEU A 48 6.58 1.93 -6.48
N GLY A 49 7.08 2.40 -7.62
CA GLY A 49 7.96 1.63 -8.50
C GLY A 49 9.26 1.17 -7.81
N ILE A 50 9.75 1.93 -6.83
CA ILE A 50 10.97 1.60 -6.08
C ILE A 50 10.66 0.92 -4.75
N THR A 51 9.65 1.38 -4.03
CA THR A 51 9.31 0.85 -2.70
C THR A 51 8.74 -0.56 -2.76
N VAL A 52 8.01 -0.95 -3.80
CA VAL A 52 7.43 -2.29 -3.93
C VAL A 52 8.52 -3.38 -4.05
N PRO A 53 9.51 -3.28 -4.96
CA PRO A 53 10.63 -4.22 -4.99
C PRO A 53 11.41 -4.29 -3.67
N ILE A 54 11.64 -3.16 -3.01
CA ILE A 54 12.37 -3.10 -1.73
C ILE A 54 11.57 -3.79 -0.62
N ASN A 55 10.27 -3.54 -0.53
CA ASN A 55 9.41 -4.19 0.46
C ASN A 55 9.32 -5.70 0.23
N TYR A 56 9.29 -6.14 -1.04
CA TYR A 56 9.35 -7.57 -1.36
C TYR A 56 10.67 -8.21 -0.87
N LEU A 57 11.81 -7.55 -1.07
CA LEU A 57 13.09 -8.03 -0.56
C LEU A 57 13.09 -8.08 0.97
N LEU A 58 12.63 -7.02 1.64
CA LEU A 58 12.56 -6.98 3.11
C LEU A 58 11.63 -8.07 3.66
N GLU A 59 10.46 -8.27 3.06
CA GLU A 59 9.52 -9.29 3.51
C GLU A 59 10.11 -10.70 3.39
N ASN A 60 10.73 -11.03 2.25
CA ASN A 60 11.28 -12.37 2.02
C ASN A 60 12.62 -12.65 2.75
N TYR A 61 13.45 -11.62 3.01
CA TYR A 61 14.77 -11.81 3.63
C TYR A 61 14.84 -11.40 5.11
N VAL A 62 13.86 -10.65 5.62
CA VAL A 62 13.92 -10.11 7.00
C VAL A 62 12.66 -10.39 7.82
N LEU A 63 11.45 -10.40 7.24
CA LEU A 63 10.23 -10.44 8.06
C LEU A 63 9.50 -11.79 8.11
N LYS A 64 9.61 -12.60 7.06
CA LYS A 64 8.92 -13.90 7.00
C LYS A 64 9.56 -14.93 7.95
N GLU A 65 8.76 -15.89 8.43
CA GLU A 65 9.27 -17.03 9.21
C GLU A 65 10.45 -17.70 8.49
N GLY A 66 11.59 -17.81 9.17
CA GLY A 66 12.81 -18.42 8.62
C GLY A 66 13.63 -17.53 7.69
N ALA A 67 13.22 -16.29 7.43
CA ALA A 67 13.96 -15.37 6.56
C ALA A 67 15.35 -15.00 7.10
N LEU A 68 15.52 -14.95 8.44
CA LEU A 68 16.82 -14.70 9.09
C LEU A 68 17.78 -15.90 9.10
N ALA A 69 17.41 -17.03 8.48
CA ALA A 69 18.28 -18.21 8.41
C ALA A 69 19.65 -17.91 7.76
N TRP A 70 19.78 -16.84 6.97
CA TRP A 70 21.06 -16.40 6.39
C TRP A 70 22.05 -15.80 7.42
N LEU A 71 21.57 -15.35 8.59
CA LEU A 71 22.36 -14.60 9.58
C LEU A 71 22.84 -15.53 10.69
N ASN A 72 21.96 -16.41 11.17
CA ASN A 72 22.30 -17.47 12.12
C ASN A 72 21.20 -18.57 12.08
N PRO A 73 21.54 -19.87 11.99
CA PRO A 73 20.56 -20.97 12.00
C PRO A 73 19.65 -21.02 13.24
N GLU A 74 20.02 -20.36 14.34
CA GLU A 74 19.21 -20.27 15.57
C GLU A 74 17.98 -19.36 15.41
N TYR A 75 17.99 -18.40 14.47
CA TYR A 75 16.88 -17.47 14.23
C TYR A 75 15.86 -17.97 13.19
N ALA A 76 15.97 -19.23 12.75
CA ALA A 76 15.09 -19.80 11.72
C ALA A 76 13.60 -19.91 12.14
N ASN A 77 13.29 -19.83 13.43
CA ASN A 77 11.92 -19.89 13.95
C ASN A 77 11.38 -18.53 14.45
N VAL A 78 12.10 -17.43 14.21
CA VAL A 78 11.63 -16.11 14.64
C VAL A 78 10.70 -15.54 13.58
N ASP A 79 9.43 -15.37 13.94
CA ASP A 79 8.44 -14.66 13.12
C ASP A 79 8.45 -13.16 13.46
N LEU A 80 8.87 -12.33 12.51
CA LEU A 80 8.83 -10.87 12.61
C LEU A 80 7.67 -10.27 11.81
N SER A 81 6.74 -11.09 11.32
CA SER A 81 5.63 -10.65 10.47
C SER A 81 4.73 -9.60 11.14
N PHE A 82 4.67 -9.57 12.48
CA PHE A 82 3.98 -8.51 13.21
C PHE A 82 4.54 -7.11 12.94
N LEU A 83 5.83 -7.00 12.59
CA LEU A 83 6.50 -5.73 12.32
C LEU A 83 6.36 -5.27 10.86
N SER A 84 5.75 -6.08 9.99
CA SER A 84 5.63 -5.81 8.55
C SER A 84 5.00 -4.47 8.23
N PHE A 85 3.92 -4.12 8.92
CA PHE A 85 3.26 -2.83 8.69
C PHE A 85 4.15 -1.63 9.03
N ILE A 86 4.89 -1.69 10.15
CA ILE A 86 5.77 -0.59 10.57
C ILE A 86 6.96 -0.47 9.62
N MET A 87 7.53 -1.59 9.17
CA MET A 87 8.63 -1.59 8.20
C MET A 87 8.21 -1.03 6.85
N PHE A 88 7.05 -1.43 6.33
CA PHE A 88 6.56 -0.91 5.05
C PHE A 88 6.28 0.60 5.12
N ILE A 89 5.73 1.10 6.22
CA ILE A 89 5.53 2.54 6.43
C ILE A 89 6.88 3.28 6.51
N ALA A 90 7.86 2.72 7.22
CA ALA A 90 9.19 3.31 7.36
C ALA A 90 9.95 3.40 6.03
N VAL A 91 9.83 2.39 5.16
CA VAL A 91 10.44 2.38 3.81
C VAL A 91 9.80 3.42 2.91
N ILE A 92 8.47 3.56 2.96
CA ILE A 92 7.77 4.60 2.18
C ILE A 92 8.17 5.99 2.68
N ALA A 93 8.26 6.17 4.01
CA ALA A 93 8.61 7.46 4.62
C ALA A 93 10.07 7.87 4.38
N SER A 94 11.01 6.94 4.22
CA SER A 94 12.41 7.26 3.92
C SER A 94 12.67 7.61 2.45
N MET A 95 11.75 7.24 1.57
CA MET A 95 11.86 7.46 0.12
C MET A 95 11.29 8.82 -0.32
N VAL A 96 10.48 9.47 0.53
CA VAL A 96 9.86 10.79 0.29
C VAL A 96 10.60 11.85 1.11
#